data_AF-A0AAD1SFM6-F1
#
_entry.id   AF-A0AAD1SFM6-F1
#
_cell.length_a   1.000
_cell.length_b   1.000
_cell.length_c   1.000
_cell.angle_alpha   90.00
_cell.angle_beta   90.00
_cell.angle_gamma   90.00
#
_symmetry.space_group_name_H-M   'P 1'
#
loop_
_entity.id
_entity.type
_entity.pdbx_description
1 polymer ?
#
loop_
_entity_poly.entity_id
_entity_poly.type
_entity_poly.pdbx_seq_one_letter_code
_entity_poly.pdbx_strand_id
1 'polypeptide(L)'
;MATFAYTEGDINRITSALRGAREFLTSDNERGIAQKLERELKKKLSWELHISTLGEYLRQKRIPRGLRVRLHPTLCRDNPEHRTVWYKILNKCSVDLMVLTIESLQKELVKLVKEIATVEQELAAVTASTDLETLKKQIEDKLKEYQKETEEFKKRKFHRDELDYQRDQVYSWYTRTDNRSYRPNRDINSQKWRSDTEGVTSSSSASSSSGVTFLER
;
A
#
# COMPACT_ATOMS: atom_id res chain seq x y z
N MET A 1 51.69 36.44 -18.51
CA MET A 1 50.44 36.16 -19.23
C MET A 1 49.29 36.45 -18.29
N ALA A 2 48.41 37.40 -18.62
CA ALA A 2 47.24 37.70 -17.79
C ALA A 2 46.13 36.68 -18.10
N THR A 3 45.66 35.99 -17.07
CA THR A 3 44.56 35.03 -17.16
C THR A 3 43.26 35.79 -17.40
N PHE A 4 42.60 35.54 -18.53
CA PHE A 4 41.30 36.11 -18.81
C PHE A 4 40.26 35.56 -17.82
N ALA A 5 39.52 36.45 -17.14
CA ALA A 5 38.46 36.11 -16.20
C ALA A 5 37.23 36.98 -16.46
N TYR A 6 36.06 36.36 -16.50
CA TYR A 6 34.79 37.08 -16.58
C TYR A 6 34.49 37.78 -15.26
N THR A 7 33.98 39.02 -15.33
CA THR A 7 33.52 39.76 -14.15
C THR A 7 32.13 39.26 -13.72
N GLU A 8 31.74 39.47 -12.45
CA GLU A 8 30.37 39.17 -12.00
C GLU A 8 29.30 39.88 -12.84
N GLY A 9 29.60 41.09 -13.32
CA GLY A 9 28.74 41.84 -14.23
C GLY A 9 28.57 41.15 -15.59
N ASP A 10 29.64 40.60 -16.16
CA ASP A 10 29.58 39.83 -17.39
C ASP A 10 28.81 38.53 -17.22
N ILE A 11 29.05 37.83 -16.11
CA ILE A 11 28.31 36.61 -15.76
C ILE A 11 26.83 36.92 -15.66
N ASN A 12 26.43 37.95 -14.90
CA ASN A 12 25.02 38.31 -14.74
C ASN A 12 24.36 38.72 -16.06
N ARG A 13 25.06 39.48 -16.92
CA ARG A 13 24.57 39.88 -18.25
C ARG A 13 24.37 38.68 -19.18
N ILE A 14 25.34 37.77 -19.23
CA ILE A 14 25.27 36.56 -20.07
C ILE A 14 24.17 35.62 -19.57
N THR A 15 24.06 35.45 -18.24
CA THR A 15 23.09 34.53 -17.63
C THR A 15 21.66 35.06 -17.74
N SER A 16 21.44 36.37 -17.62
CA SER A 16 20.10 36.98 -17.78
C SER A 16 19.61 37.00 -19.23
N ALA A 17 20.52 36.97 -20.21
CA ALA A 17 20.17 36.83 -21.63
C ALA A 17 19.69 35.41 -22.01
N LEU A 18 19.98 34.38 -21.20
CA LEU A 18 19.57 32.98 -21.41
C LEU A 18 18.12 32.68 -20.98
N ARG A 19 17.21 33.65 -21.18
CA ARG A 19 15.81 33.63 -20.74
C ARG A 19 15.00 32.61 -21.57
N GLY A 20 15.17 31.32 -21.27
CA GLY A 20 14.49 30.21 -21.93
C GLY A 20 15.11 28.84 -21.62
N ALA A 21 16.42 28.77 -21.36
CA ALA A 21 17.11 27.51 -21.07
C ALA A 21 16.87 26.99 -19.64
N ARG A 22 16.35 27.83 -18.72
CA ARG A 22 16.08 27.43 -17.32
C ARG A 22 14.86 26.53 -17.16
N GLU A 23 13.78 26.79 -17.90
CA GLU A 23 12.52 26.01 -17.78
C GLU A 23 12.69 24.54 -18.16
N PHE A 24 13.55 24.25 -19.15
CA PHE A 24 13.90 22.88 -19.53
C PHE A 24 14.57 22.11 -18.37
N LEU A 25 15.41 22.77 -17.58
CA LEU A 25 16.12 22.13 -16.46
C LEU A 25 15.29 22.06 -15.18
N THR A 26 14.25 22.90 -15.02
CA THR A 26 13.41 22.93 -13.81
C THR A 26 12.11 22.14 -13.92
N SER A 27 11.54 22.00 -15.12
CA SER A 27 10.25 21.31 -15.35
C SER A 27 10.27 19.82 -14.98
N ASP A 28 11.40 19.12 -15.18
CA ASP A 28 11.56 17.73 -14.75
C ASP A 28 11.57 17.59 -13.22
N ASN A 29 12.09 18.60 -12.51
CA ASN A 29 12.10 18.63 -11.05
C ASN A 29 10.69 18.89 -10.48
N GLU A 30 9.95 19.84 -11.05
CA GLU A 30 8.58 20.17 -10.63
C GLU A 30 7.63 18.99 -10.77
N ARG A 31 7.66 18.30 -11.91
CA ARG A 31 6.83 17.11 -12.16
C ARG A 31 7.20 15.97 -11.20
N GLY A 32 8.49 15.80 -10.89
CA GLY A 32 8.96 14.82 -9.92
C GLY A 32 8.46 15.09 -8.50
N ILE A 33 8.50 16.35 -8.06
CA ILE A 33 8.01 16.78 -6.75
C ILE A 33 6.48 16.62 -6.67
N ALA A 34 5.75 17.00 -7.72
CA ALA A 34 4.30 16.82 -7.81
C ALA A 34 3.87 15.34 -7.71
N GLN A 35 4.57 14.44 -8.41
CA GLN A 35 4.32 13.00 -8.31
C GLN A 35 4.68 12.44 -6.93
N LYS A 36 5.75 12.94 -6.30
CA LYS A 36 6.10 12.59 -4.93
C LYS A 36 4.97 13.01 -3.98
N LEU A 37 4.46 14.23 -4.10
CA LEU A 37 3.34 14.72 -3.31
C LEU A 37 2.08 13.86 -3.49
N GLU A 38 1.72 13.54 -4.73
CA GLU A 38 0.57 12.68 -5.03
C GLU A 38 0.71 11.30 -4.35
N ARG A 39 1.90 10.69 -4.40
CA ARG A 39 2.17 9.39 -3.76
C ARG A 39 2.05 9.45 -2.24
N GLU A 40 2.64 10.46 -1.59
CA GLU A 40 2.58 10.59 -0.14
C GLU A 40 1.14 10.89 0.34
N LEU A 41 0.38 11.70 -0.38
CA LEU A 41 -1.03 11.95 -0.09
C LEU A 41 -1.89 10.69 -0.25
N LYS A 42 -1.69 9.90 -1.32
CA LYS A 42 -2.38 8.60 -1.50
C LYS A 42 -2.04 7.63 -0.38
N LYS A 43 -0.78 7.58 0.04
CA LYS A 43 -0.31 6.75 1.16
C LYS A 43 -0.97 7.16 2.47
N LYS A 44 -1.02 8.47 2.77
CA LYS A 44 -1.71 9.03 3.94
C LYS A 44 -3.17 8.58 3.99
N LEU A 45 -3.90 8.80 2.90
CA LEU A 45 -5.31 8.42 2.78
C LEU A 45 -5.53 6.91 2.95
N SER A 46 -4.65 6.09 2.35
CA SER A 46 -4.71 4.63 2.49
C SER A 46 -4.55 4.18 3.95
N TRP A 47 -3.61 4.80 4.67
CA TRP A 47 -3.38 4.55 6.10
C TRP A 47 -4.55 5.00 6.96
N GLU A 48 -5.09 6.21 6.75
CA GLU A 48 -6.27 6.71 7.46
C GLU A 48 -7.49 5.81 7.27
N LEU A 49 -7.77 5.42 6.02
CA LEU A 49 -8.85 4.48 5.72
C LEU A 49 -8.58 3.10 6.32
N HIS A 50 -7.33 2.65 6.41
CA HIS A 50 -7.01 1.38 7.05
C HIS A 50 -7.24 1.40 8.56
N ILE A 51 -6.77 2.43 9.25
CA ILE A 51 -6.99 2.66 10.68
C ILE A 51 -8.50 2.70 10.96
N SER A 52 -9.25 3.53 10.24
CA SER A 52 -10.71 3.65 10.41
C SER A 52 -11.41 2.32 10.20
N THR A 53 -11.04 1.57 9.15
CA THR A 53 -11.65 0.25 8.89
C THR A 53 -11.36 -0.73 10.02
N LEU A 54 -10.10 -0.83 10.49
CA LEU A 54 -9.75 -1.72 11.60
C LEU A 54 -10.45 -1.30 12.90
N GLY A 55 -10.61 0.00 13.14
CA GLY A 55 -11.39 0.54 14.25
C GLY A 55 -12.85 0.07 14.23
N GLU A 56 -13.50 0.07 13.06
CA GLU A 56 -14.86 -0.46 12.92
C GLU A 56 -14.93 -1.97 13.17
N TYR A 57 -13.95 -2.75 12.68
CA TYR A 57 -13.87 -4.17 13.01
C TYR A 57 -13.76 -4.41 14.52
N LEU A 58 -12.91 -3.64 15.22
CA LEU A 58 -12.77 -3.72 16.68
C LEU A 58 -14.07 -3.36 17.40
N ARG A 59 -14.73 -2.26 16.99
CA ARG A 59 -16.01 -1.82 17.58
C ARG A 59 -17.10 -2.88 17.45
N GLN A 60 -17.17 -3.55 16.30
CA GLN A 60 -18.13 -4.63 16.04
C GLN A 60 -17.67 -5.99 16.56
N LYS A 61 -16.51 -6.10 17.21
CA LYS A 61 -15.90 -7.35 17.71
C LYS A 61 -15.74 -8.42 16.61
N ARG A 62 -15.37 -7.98 15.40
CA ARG A 62 -15.19 -8.83 14.22
C ARG A 62 -13.71 -8.91 13.84
N ILE A 63 -13.29 -10.08 13.37
CA ILE A 63 -11.93 -10.32 12.87
C ILE A 63 -11.99 -10.41 11.34
N PRO A 64 -11.23 -9.58 10.60
CA PRO A 64 -11.15 -9.66 9.15
C PRO A 64 -10.71 -11.05 8.68
N ARG A 65 -11.23 -11.55 7.55
CA ARG A 65 -10.89 -12.90 7.04
C ARG A 65 -9.38 -13.18 6.99
N GLY A 66 -8.57 -12.19 6.62
CA GLY A 66 -7.11 -12.33 6.51
C GLY A 66 -6.39 -12.52 7.85
N LEU A 67 -7.01 -12.15 8.97
CA LEU A 67 -6.45 -12.30 10.32
C LEU A 67 -7.05 -13.49 11.08
N ARG A 68 -7.94 -14.27 10.46
CA ARG A 68 -8.51 -15.47 11.07
C ARG A 68 -7.51 -16.61 10.94
N VAL A 69 -6.84 -16.95 12.04
CA VAL A 69 -5.83 -18.02 12.07
C VAL A 69 -6.51 -19.39 12.09
N ARG A 70 -6.11 -20.28 11.17
CA ARG A 70 -6.62 -21.65 11.05
C ARG A 70 -5.62 -22.68 11.60
N LEU A 71 -5.06 -22.40 12.77
CA LEU A 71 -4.10 -23.28 13.42
C LEU A 71 -4.82 -24.05 14.53
N HIS A 72 -4.65 -25.37 14.59
CA HIS A 72 -5.03 -26.15 15.75
C HIS A 72 -3.98 -27.23 16.04
N PRO A 73 -3.78 -27.63 17.30
CA PRO A 73 -2.90 -28.72 17.65
C PRO A 73 -3.44 -30.04 17.08
N THR A 74 -2.53 -30.90 16.64
CA THR A 74 -2.85 -32.26 16.20
C THR A 74 -3.11 -33.17 17.39
N LEU A 75 -2.35 -33.00 18.48
CA LEU A 75 -2.39 -33.85 19.68
C LEU A 75 -3.69 -33.78 20.49
N CYS A 76 -4.44 -32.67 20.40
CA CYS A 76 -5.68 -32.46 21.14
C CYS A 76 -6.87 -32.19 20.21
N ARG A 77 -6.86 -32.79 19.01
CA ARG A 77 -7.90 -32.57 17.99
C ARG A 77 -9.28 -32.97 18.52
N ASP A 78 -9.38 -34.07 19.25
CA ASP A 78 -10.68 -34.66 19.59
C ASP A 78 -11.34 -34.05 20.83
N ASN A 79 -10.63 -33.18 21.56
CA ASN A 79 -11.20 -32.45 22.69
C ASN A 79 -11.82 -31.11 22.22
N PRO A 80 -13.17 -30.99 22.18
CA PRO A 80 -13.85 -29.77 21.74
C PRO A 80 -13.64 -28.58 22.67
N GLU A 81 -13.44 -28.82 23.97
CA GLU A 81 -13.21 -27.77 24.96
C GLU A 81 -11.83 -27.13 24.77
N HIS A 82 -10.79 -27.97 24.64
CA HIS A 82 -9.43 -27.51 24.36
C HIS A 82 -9.37 -26.68 23.07
N ARG A 83 -10.03 -27.15 22.02
CA ARG A 83 -10.16 -26.46 20.75
C ARG A 83 -10.82 -25.09 20.90
N THR A 84 -11.89 -25.00 21.69
CA THR A 84 -12.60 -23.74 21.94
C THR A 84 -11.69 -22.73 22.64
N VAL A 85 -10.95 -23.16 23.67
CA VAL A 85 -9.98 -22.31 24.39
C VAL A 85 -8.85 -21.86 23.47
N TRP A 86 -8.31 -22.76 22.65
CA TRP A 86 -7.27 -22.46 21.67
C TRP A 86 -7.68 -21.33 20.71
N TYR A 87 -8.89 -21.42 20.15
CA TYR A 87 -9.37 -20.37 19.25
C TYR A 87 -9.67 -19.05 19.96
N LYS A 88 -10.11 -19.07 21.22
CA LYS A 88 -10.24 -17.84 22.01
C LYS A 88 -8.89 -17.12 22.15
N ILE A 89 -7.80 -17.87 22.36
CA ILE A 89 -6.44 -17.31 22.43
C ILE A 89 -6.05 -16.73 21.06
N LEU A 90 -6.21 -17.49 19.97
CA LEU A 90 -5.88 -17.00 18.63
C LEU A 90 -6.67 -15.75 18.24
N ASN A 91 -7.97 -15.72 18.53
CA ASN A 91 -8.82 -14.56 18.28
C ASN A 91 -8.37 -13.34 19.07
N LYS A 92 -7.98 -13.53 20.34
CA LYS A 92 -7.40 -12.46 21.16
C LYS A 92 -6.11 -11.93 20.50
N CYS A 93 -5.21 -12.82 20.07
CA CYS A 93 -4.00 -12.41 19.36
C CYS A 93 -4.32 -11.64 18.08
N SER A 94 -5.31 -12.08 17.28
CA SER A 94 -5.73 -11.35 16.08
C SER A 94 -6.24 -9.94 16.39
N VAL A 95 -6.99 -9.78 17.49
CA VAL A 95 -7.44 -8.46 17.98
C VAL A 95 -6.24 -7.61 18.41
N ASP A 96 -5.31 -8.17 19.17
CA ASP A 96 -4.10 -7.47 19.63
C ASP A 96 -3.24 -7.02 18.44
N LEU A 97 -3.12 -7.85 17.39
CA LEU A 97 -2.43 -7.51 16.14
C LEU A 97 -3.12 -6.35 15.40
N MET A 98 -4.45 -6.29 15.40
CA MET A 98 -5.18 -5.15 14.83
C MET A 98 -4.87 -3.86 15.59
N VAL A 99 -4.87 -3.91 16.93
CA VAL A 99 -4.54 -2.75 17.79
C VAL A 99 -3.10 -2.30 17.56
N LEU A 100 -2.15 -3.24 17.56
CA LEU A 100 -0.73 -2.96 17.27
C LEU A 100 -0.54 -2.28 15.90
N THR A 101 -1.28 -2.73 14.89
CA THR A 101 -1.24 -2.16 13.55
C THR A 101 -1.78 -0.74 13.54
N ILE A 102 -2.93 -0.49 14.20
CA ILE A 102 -3.51 0.85 14.33
C ILE A 102 -2.51 1.80 15.01
N GLU A 103 -1.94 1.40 16.14
CA GLU A 103 -1.01 2.22 16.91
C GLU A 103 0.25 2.56 16.09
N SER A 104 0.80 1.58 15.39
CA SER A 104 1.99 1.78 14.54
C SER A 104 1.69 2.74 13.39
N LEU A 105 0.57 2.56 12.69
CA LEU A 105 0.16 3.43 11.59
C LEU A 105 -0.15 4.85 12.07
N GLN A 106 -0.73 5.03 13.26
CA GLN A 106 -0.96 6.37 13.82
C GLN A 106 0.35 7.12 14.07
N LYS A 107 1.37 6.44 14.61
CA LYS A 107 2.71 7.03 14.81
C LYS A 107 3.37 7.40 13.49
N GLU A 108 3.27 6.53 12.48
CA GLU A 108 3.81 6.80 11.15
C GLU A 108 3.05 7.91 10.42
N LEU A 109 1.73 8.02 10.60
CA LEU A 109 0.91 9.07 10.01
C LEU A 109 1.36 10.46 10.45
N VAL A 110 1.72 10.62 11.73
CA VAL A 110 2.27 11.89 12.25
C VAL A 110 3.57 12.26 11.55
N LYS A 111 4.44 11.29 11.23
CA LYS A 111 5.68 11.54 10.47
C LYS A 111 5.36 11.90 9.02
N LEU A 112 4.49 11.13 8.39
CA LEU A 112 4.08 11.32 7.00
C LEU A 112 3.44 12.69 6.76
N VAL A 113 2.62 13.19 7.70
CA VAL A 113 2.03 14.53 7.60
C VAL A 113 3.11 15.62 7.59
N LYS A 114 4.19 15.47 8.37
CA LYS A 114 5.31 16.41 8.34
C LYS A 114 6.06 16.33 7.01
N GLU A 115 6.29 15.13 6.49
CA GLU A 115 6.94 14.92 5.18
C GLU A 115 6.11 15.54 4.05
N ILE A 116 4.79 15.36 4.05
CA ILE A 116 3.89 16.00 3.07
C ILE A 116 4.03 17.53 3.14
N ALA A 117 4.00 18.13 4.33
CA ALA A 117 4.16 19.58 4.48
C ALA A 117 5.49 20.08 3.92
N THR A 118 6.59 19.33 4.09
CA THR A 118 7.88 19.69 3.49
C THR A 118 7.86 19.62 1.96
N VAL A 119 7.27 18.56 1.38
CA VAL A 119 7.15 18.41 -0.07
C VAL A 119 6.23 19.47 -0.68
N GLU A 120 5.17 19.87 0.03
CA GLU A 120 4.29 20.97 -0.39
C GLU A 120 5.03 22.32 -0.42
N GLN A 121 5.90 22.58 0.57
CA GLN A 121 6.73 23.78 0.59
C GLN A 121 7.78 23.77 -0.53
N GLU A 122 8.42 22.62 -0.78
CA GLU A 122 9.34 22.43 -1.91
C GLU A 122 8.64 22.72 -3.24
N LEU A 123 7.43 22.20 -3.44
CA LEU A 123 6.65 22.44 -4.66
C LEU A 123 6.26 23.92 -4.80
N ALA A 124 5.87 24.57 -3.70
CA ALA A 124 5.52 25.99 -3.68
C ALA A 124 6.71 26.92 -3.99
N ALA A 125 7.93 26.49 -3.68
CA ALA A 125 9.14 27.26 -3.96
C ALA A 125 9.57 27.21 -5.43
N VAL A 126 9.22 26.13 -6.15
CA VAL A 126 9.67 25.91 -7.54
C VAL A 126 8.60 26.30 -8.56
N THR A 127 7.32 26.14 -8.22
CA THR A 127 6.22 26.35 -9.18
C THR A 127 5.60 27.75 -9.06
N ALA A 128 5.29 28.37 -10.21
CA ALA A 128 4.55 29.62 -10.26
C ALA A 128 3.15 29.49 -9.61
N SER A 129 2.66 30.57 -8.98
CA SER A 129 1.42 30.53 -8.19
C SER A 129 0.19 30.04 -8.97
N THR A 130 0.07 30.38 -10.26
CA THR A 130 -1.06 29.98 -11.11
C THR A 130 -1.03 28.50 -11.46
N ASP A 131 0.14 27.98 -11.79
CA ASP A 131 0.31 26.57 -12.19
C ASP A 131 0.19 25.65 -10.97
N LEU A 132 0.65 26.12 -9.81
CA LEU A 132 0.52 25.41 -8.54
C LEU A 132 -0.94 25.13 -8.16
N GLU A 133 -1.85 26.11 -8.33
CA GLU A 133 -3.27 25.91 -8.03
C GLU A 133 -3.90 24.86 -8.96
N THR A 134 -3.58 24.90 -10.26
CA THR A 134 -4.09 23.91 -11.21
C THR A 134 -3.58 22.51 -10.89
N LEU A 135 -2.32 22.38 -10.53
CA LEU A 135 -1.69 21.10 -10.19
C LEU A 135 -2.22 20.53 -8.87
N LYS A 136 -2.42 21.38 -7.85
CA LYS A 136 -3.08 20.97 -6.59
C LYS A 136 -4.49 20.44 -6.86
N LYS A 137 -5.28 21.15 -7.67
CA LYS A 137 -6.63 20.70 -8.05
C LYS A 137 -6.62 19.35 -8.76
N GLN A 138 -5.69 19.13 -9.69
CA GLN A 138 -5.55 17.83 -10.37
C GLN A 138 -5.18 16.70 -9.40
N ILE A 139 -4.29 16.95 -8.45
CA ILE A 139 -3.92 15.98 -7.41
C ILE A 139 -5.13 15.68 -6.51
N GLU A 140 -5.87 16.69 -6.09
CA GLU A 140 -7.08 16.53 -5.28
C GLU A 140 -8.15 15.67 -5.97
N ASP A 141 -8.39 15.89 -7.27
CA ASP A 141 -9.39 15.13 -8.01
C ASP A 141 -8.98 13.65 -8.14
N LYS A 142 -7.69 13.37 -8.40
CA LYS A 142 -7.15 12.00 -8.36
C LYS A 142 -7.25 11.37 -6.97
N LEU A 143 -7.08 12.16 -5.90
CA LEU A 143 -7.20 11.67 -4.53
C LEU A 143 -8.65 11.31 -4.20
N LYS A 144 -9.62 12.10 -4.63
CA LYS A 144 -11.06 11.81 -4.46
C LYS A 144 -11.45 10.50 -5.15
N GLU A 145 -10.99 10.29 -6.38
CA GLU A 145 -11.22 9.04 -7.11
C GLU A 145 -10.61 7.85 -6.37
N TYR A 146 -9.32 7.95 -6.02
CA TYR A 146 -8.62 6.91 -5.25
C TYR A 146 -9.29 6.61 -3.91
N GLN A 147 -9.77 7.65 -3.21
CA GLN A 147 -10.51 7.51 -1.96
C GLN A 147 -11.78 6.68 -2.16
N LYS A 148 -12.60 7.07 -3.14
CA LYS A 148 -13.87 6.39 -3.45
C LYS A 148 -13.65 4.91 -3.76
N GLU A 149 -12.70 4.58 -4.63
CA GLU A 149 -12.38 3.20 -4.98
C GLU A 149 -11.94 2.38 -3.76
N THR A 150 -11.06 2.97 -2.94
CA THR A 150 -10.50 2.33 -1.74
C THR A 150 -11.58 2.09 -0.69
N GLU A 151 -12.46 3.08 -0.48
CA GLU A 151 -13.60 2.96 0.42
C GLU A 151 -14.57 1.88 -0.03
N GLU A 152 -14.97 1.87 -1.31
CA GLU A 152 -15.87 0.85 -1.85
C GLU A 152 -15.31 -0.55 -1.67
N PHE A 153 -14.01 -0.73 -1.92
CA PHE A 153 -13.34 -2.01 -1.70
C PHE A 153 -13.34 -2.43 -0.22
N LYS A 154 -13.04 -1.50 0.70
CA LYS A 154 -13.09 -1.74 2.15
C LYS A 154 -14.51 -2.05 2.61
N LYS A 155 -15.52 -1.32 2.13
CA LYS A 155 -16.95 -1.56 2.38
C LYS A 155 -17.37 -2.95 1.92
N ARG A 156 -17.00 -3.36 0.69
CA ARG A 156 -17.26 -4.72 0.18
C ARG A 156 -16.63 -5.80 1.06
N LYS A 157 -15.37 -5.62 1.48
CA LYS A 157 -14.68 -6.57 2.38
C LYS A 157 -15.36 -6.63 3.74
N PHE A 158 -15.69 -5.48 4.32
CA PHE A 158 -16.36 -5.39 5.61
C PHE A 158 -17.73 -6.05 5.60
N HIS A 159 -18.55 -5.76 4.58
CA HIS A 159 -19.87 -6.36 4.43
C HIS A 159 -19.80 -7.88 4.18
N ARG A 160 -18.84 -8.34 3.36
CA ARG A 160 -18.61 -9.77 3.17
C ARG A 160 -18.25 -10.46 4.49
N ASP A 161 -17.39 -9.83 5.29
CA ASP A 161 -16.99 -10.38 6.57
C ASP A 161 -18.14 -10.33 7.59
N GLU A 162 -19.00 -9.30 7.55
CA GLU A 162 -20.25 -9.22 8.30
C GLU A 162 -21.21 -10.38 8.01
N LEU A 163 -21.41 -10.70 6.72
CA LEU A 163 -22.25 -11.82 6.31
C LEU A 163 -21.73 -13.15 6.86
N ASP A 164 -20.42 -13.32 7.04
CA ASP A 164 -19.87 -14.53 7.68
C ASP A 164 -20.32 -14.64 9.13
N TYR A 165 -20.33 -13.53 9.87
CA TYR A 165 -20.78 -13.51 11.26
C TYR A 165 -22.29 -13.73 11.37
N GLN A 166 -23.08 -13.15 10.47
CA GLN A 166 -24.53 -13.33 10.45
C GLN A 166 -24.95 -14.77 10.11
N ARG A 167 -24.19 -15.45 9.25
CA ARG A 167 -24.46 -16.83 8.81
C ARG A 167 -23.75 -17.89 9.65
N ASP A 168 -23.06 -17.48 10.71
CA ASP A 168 -22.18 -18.33 11.52
C ASP A 168 -21.14 -19.13 10.68
N GLN A 169 -20.69 -18.52 9.58
CA GLN A 169 -19.72 -19.10 8.64
C GLN A 169 -18.27 -18.70 8.95
N VAL A 170 -18.05 -17.86 9.97
CA VAL A 170 -16.72 -17.42 10.43
C VAL A 170 -15.81 -18.62 10.68
N TYR A 171 -16.37 -19.68 11.24
CA TYR A 171 -15.71 -20.94 11.53
C TYR A 171 -16.33 -22.10 10.75
N SER A 172 -16.84 -21.90 9.53
CA SER A 172 -17.49 -22.96 8.72
C SER A 172 -16.63 -24.20 8.42
N TRP A 173 -15.32 -24.16 8.70
CA TRP A 173 -14.47 -25.36 8.72
C TRP A 173 -14.74 -26.26 9.94
N TYR A 174 -15.44 -25.79 10.97
CA TYR A 174 -15.88 -26.53 12.15
C TYR A 174 -16.90 -27.62 11.81
N THR A 175 -17.78 -27.37 10.85
CA THR A 175 -18.83 -28.30 10.41
C THR A 175 -18.42 -29.19 9.24
N ARG A 176 -17.23 -28.96 8.65
CA ARG A 176 -16.64 -29.87 7.67
C ARG A 176 -15.83 -30.95 8.39
N THR A 177 -16.53 -31.81 9.11
CA THR A 177 -15.97 -33.10 9.50
C THR A 177 -15.57 -33.88 8.24
N ASP A 178 -14.27 -34.17 8.15
CA ASP A 178 -13.68 -35.39 7.56
C ASP A 178 -14.17 -35.92 6.19
N ASN A 179 -14.46 -35.07 5.19
CA ASN A 179 -14.64 -35.62 3.84
C ASN A 179 -14.20 -34.74 2.66
N ARG A 180 -12.96 -34.24 2.68
CA ARG A 180 -12.28 -33.82 1.44
C ARG A 180 -10.83 -34.29 1.42
N SER A 181 -10.68 -35.48 0.86
CA SER A 181 -9.70 -35.80 -0.18
C SER A 181 -8.79 -34.63 -0.56
N TYR A 182 -7.51 -34.88 -0.31
CA TYR A 182 -6.35 -34.22 -0.90
C TYR A 182 -6.67 -33.67 -2.30
N ARG A 183 -6.94 -32.36 -2.38
CA ARG A 183 -6.94 -31.67 -3.67
C ARG A 183 -5.55 -31.08 -3.83
N PRO A 184 -4.78 -31.48 -4.86
CA PRO A 184 -3.44 -30.96 -5.07
C PRO A 184 -3.50 -29.45 -5.24
N ASN A 185 -2.48 -28.81 -4.70
CA ASN A 185 -2.18 -27.40 -4.79
C ASN A 185 -2.44 -26.89 -6.21
N ARG A 186 -3.45 -26.03 -6.36
CA ARG A 186 -3.63 -25.26 -7.59
C ARG A 186 -3.04 -23.90 -7.29
N ASP A 187 -1.77 -23.74 -7.66
CA ASP A 187 -1.09 -22.46 -7.71
C ASP A 187 -1.98 -21.47 -8.46
N ILE A 188 -2.62 -20.56 -7.72
CA ILE A 188 -3.24 -19.37 -8.27
C ILE A 188 -2.33 -18.22 -7.90
N ASN A 189 -1.28 -18.13 -8.72
CA ASN A 189 -0.62 -16.92 -9.17
C ASN A 189 -1.27 -15.61 -8.66
N SER A 190 -0.84 -15.14 -7.49
CA SER A 190 -1.13 -13.79 -7.01
C SER A 190 -0.11 -12.80 -7.58
N GLN A 191 -0.05 -12.69 -8.90
CA GLN A 191 0.68 -11.63 -9.59
C GLN A 191 -0.03 -11.26 -10.89
N LYS A 192 -0.88 -10.24 -10.85
CA LYS A 192 -0.96 -9.22 -11.91
C LYS A 192 -1.74 -8.01 -11.43
N TRP A 193 -1.55 -6.89 -12.12
CA TRP A 193 -2.07 -5.54 -11.89
C TRP A 193 -1.11 -4.58 -11.16
N ARG A 194 0.11 -4.53 -11.70
CA ARG A 194 0.79 -3.26 -12.03
C ARG A 194 1.11 -3.27 -13.53
N SER A 195 1.13 -2.06 -14.08
CA SER A 195 1.04 -1.64 -15.47
C SER A 195 2.04 -2.27 -16.46
N ASP A 196 1.67 -2.40 -17.74
CA ASP A 196 2.10 -1.45 -18.79
C ASP A 196 1.88 -2.03 -20.20
N THR A 197 1.45 -1.12 -21.08
CA THR A 197 1.94 -0.80 -22.43
C THR A 197 2.46 -1.92 -23.34
N GLU A 198 2.00 -1.84 -24.58
CA GLU A 198 2.29 -2.68 -25.74
C GLU A 198 3.80 -2.88 -26.04
N GLY A 199 4.13 -4.04 -26.61
CA GLY A 199 5.46 -4.34 -27.13
C GLY A 199 5.60 -5.80 -27.59
N VAL A 200 5.69 -5.99 -28.91
CA VAL A 200 5.52 -7.22 -29.69
C VAL A 200 6.83 -8.03 -29.87
N THR A 201 6.70 -9.38 -29.85
CA THR A 201 7.59 -10.45 -30.43
C THR A 201 9.04 -10.59 -29.90
N SER A 202 9.72 -11.76 -29.83
CA SER A 202 9.53 -13.12 -30.39
C SER A 202 10.45 -14.13 -29.68
N SER A 203 10.09 -15.40 -29.83
CA SER A 203 10.70 -16.69 -29.43
C SER A 203 12.24 -16.87 -29.43
N SER A 204 12.75 -17.69 -28.48
CA SER A 204 13.48 -18.95 -28.76
C SER A 204 13.90 -19.76 -27.50
N SER A 205 13.47 -21.04 -27.50
CA SER A 205 14.09 -22.29 -27.01
C SER A 205 15.03 -22.40 -25.78
N ALA A 206 14.59 -23.27 -24.86
CA ALA A 206 15.28 -24.43 -24.24
C ALA A 206 16.52 -24.24 -23.34
N SER A 207 16.44 -24.67 -22.08
CA SER A 207 17.00 -25.95 -21.61
C SER A 207 16.95 -26.10 -20.08
N SER A 208 16.83 -27.36 -19.67
CA SER A 208 16.66 -27.91 -18.34
C SER A 208 17.94 -27.84 -17.49
N SER A 209 17.83 -27.62 -16.17
CA SER A 209 18.70 -28.29 -15.19
C SER A 209 18.12 -28.24 -13.78
N SER A 210 18.51 -29.24 -13.00
CA SER A 210 17.89 -29.75 -11.79
C SER A 210 18.77 -29.48 -10.56
N GLY A 211 18.17 -29.48 -9.36
CA GLY A 211 18.86 -29.48 -8.05
C GLY A 211 19.03 -28.07 -7.48
N VAL A 212 18.87 -27.80 -6.18
CA VAL A 212 19.23 -28.63 -5.02
C VAL A 212 18.38 -28.23 -3.79
N THR A 213 18.15 -29.21 -2.93
CA THR A 213 17.62 -29.13 -1.55
C THR A 213 18.59 -28.42 -0.60
N PHE A 214 18.07 -27.67 0.40
CA PHE A 214 18.69 -27.62 1.73
C PHE A 214 17.68 -27.25 2.83
N LEU A 215 17.71 -28.06 3.90
CA LEU A 215 17.01 -27.94 5.16
C LEU A 215 18.09 -28.25 6.21
N GLU A 216 18.28 -27.37 7.20
CA GLU A 216 18.82 -27.63 8.57
C GLU A 216 19.43 -26.36 9.18
N ARG A 217 18.78 -25.78 10.20
CA ARG A 217 19.05 -26.07 11.62
C ARG A 217 17.88 -25.60 12.48
#